data_AF-X5PSX4-F1
#
_entry.id   AF-X5PSX4-F1
#
_cell.length_a   1.000
_cell.length_b   1.000
_cell.length_c   1.000
_cell.angle_alpha   90.00
_cell.angle_beta   90.00
_cell.angle_gamma   90.00
#
_symmetry.space_group_name_H-M   'P 1'
#
loop_
_entity.id
_entity.type
_entity.pdbx_description
1 polymer ?
#
loop_
_entity_poly.entity_id
_entity_poly.type
_entity_poly.pdbx_seq_one_letter_code
_entity_poly.pdbx_strand_id
1 'polypeptide(L)'
;GDGSLLRRLSADGDISARHVVDAARAGDGRARTLIEAEANWLGIGFTNLLHLYSPDLIVMGGGLANGFDLLAPSIRAVVEQRAMPAYRDVPIVPAQLGNQAGLIGAASLILWEGEPGAPLAMAQDDENNNDTTKRAGAREASHG
;
A
#
# COMPACT_ATOMS: atom_id res chain seq x y z
N GLY A 1 2.24 30.17 26.16
CA GLY A 1 3.31 30.34 25.17
C GLY A 1 4.17 29.12 25.25
N ASP A 2 4.40 28.45 24.14
CA ASP A 2 5.55 27.56 23.94
C ASP A 2 5.70 27.38 22.43
N GLY A 3 6.86 27.78 21.91
CA GLY A 3 7.14 27.80 20.48
C GLY A 3 7.28 26.38 19.95
N SER A 4 6.20 25.83 19.39
CA SER A 4 6.29 24.52 18.74
C SER A 4 7.31 24.60 17.61
N LEU A 5 8.11 23.54 17.48
CA LEU A 5 9.14 23.45 16.47
C LEU A 5 8.51 23.49 15.07
N LEU A 6 7.27 23.02 14.94
CA LEU A 6 6.42 23.18 13.75
C LEU A 6 6.31 24.65 13.29
N ARG A 7 6.01 25.57 14.22
CA ARG A 7 5.84 27.00 13.90
C ARG A 7 7.17 27.66 13.51
N ARG A 8 8.27 27.19 14.10
CA ARG A 8 9.62 27.64 13.74
C ARG A 8 10.03 27.13 12.36
N LEU A 9 9.73 25.88 12.05
CA LEU A 9 10.03 25.28 10.74
C LEU A 9 9.22 25.90 9.60
N SER A 10 8.01 26.40 9.87
CA SER A 10 7.26 27.16 8.86
C SER A 10 7.76 28.60 8.68
N ALA A 11 8.70 29.08 9.51
CA ALA A 11 9.19 30.46 9.52
C ALA A 11 8.07 31.52 9.52
N ASP A 12 6.97 31.25 10.24
CA ASP A 12 5.72 32.04 10.24
C ASP A 12 5.00 32.17 8.87
N GLY A 13 5.39 31.36 7.88
CA GLY A 13 4.64 31.14 6.63
C GLY A 13 3.72 29.91 6.69
N ASP A 14 3.28 29.43 5.52
CA ASP A 14 2.36 28.31 5.41
C ASP A 14 2.95 26.99 5.94
N ILE A 15 2.15 26.27 6.72
CA ILE A 15 2.50 24.94 7.23
C ILE A 15 2.25 23.91 6.13
N SER A 16 3.32 23.22 5.72
CA SER A 16 3.25 22.11 4.78
C SER A 16 3.31 20.77 5.51
N ALA A 17 2.89 19.69 4.84
CA ALA A 17 3.05 18.33 5.35
C ALA A 17 4.52 17.99 5.67
N ARG A 18 5.47 18.56 4.90
CA ARG A 18 6.90 18.39 5.14
C ARG A 18 7.31 18.97 6.49
N HIS A 19 6.82 20.16 6.85
CA HIS A 19 7.08 20.78 8.16
C HIS A 19 6.57 19.91 9.31
N VAL A 20 5.42 19.25 9.14
CA VAL A 20 4.86 18.33 10.14
C VAL A 20 5.76 17.11 10.32
N VAL A 21 6.16 16.45 9.22
CA VAL A 21 7.04 15.28 9.28
C VAL A 21 8.39 15.64 9.91
N ASP A 22 9.01 16.73 9.48
CA ASP A 22 10.29 17.19 10.01
C ASP A 22 10.20 17.53 11.50
N ALA A 23 9.12 18.20 11.93
CA ALA A 23 8.88 18.49 13.34
C ALA A 23 8.66 17.22 14.18
N ALA A 24 7.89 16.25 13.66
CA ALA A 24 7.63 15.00 14.34
C ALA A 24 8.92 14.17 14.52
N ARG A 25 9.78 14.13 13.49
CA ARG A 25 11.11 13.49 13.56
C ARG A 25 12.04 14.18 14.57
N ALA A 26 11.92 15.50 14.70
CA ALA A 26 12.64 16.29 15.70
C ALA A 26 12.03 16.20 17.12
N GLY A 27 11.01 15.36 17.33
CA GLY A 27 10.43 15.10 18.65
C GLY A 27 9.34 16.10 19.08
N ASP A 28 8.84 16.95 18.19
CA ASP A 28 7.74 17.86 18.50
C ASP A 28 6.45 17.05 18.78
N GLY A 29 5.96 17.13 20.03
CA GLY A 29 4.79 16.37 20.47
C GLY A 29 3.51 16.71 19.69
N ARG A 30 3.32 17.97 19.28
CA ARG A 30 2.13 18.37 18.51
C ARG A 30 2.16 17.78 17.11
N ALA A 31 3.33 17.81 16.47
CA ALA A 31 3.51 17.20 15.16
C ALA A 31 3.29 15.68 15.21
N ARG A 32 3.77 15.01 16.27
CA ARG A 32 3.51 13.57 16.47
C ARG A 32 2.02 13.27 16.64
N THR A 33 1.30 14.05 17.45
CA THR A 33 -0.15 13.90 17.60
C THR A 33 -0.88 14.09 16.26
N LEU A 34 -0.44 15.02 15.43
CA LEU A 34 -1.03 15.24 14.10
C LEU A 34 -0.78 14.03 13.17
N ILE A 35 0.45 13.50 13.16
CA ILE A 35 0.79 12.28 12.42
C ILE A 35 -0.05 11.08 12.89
N GLU A 36 -0.22 10.90 14.21
CA GLU A 36 -1.04 9.83 14.76
C GLU A 36 -2.52 9.97 14.38
N ALA A 37 -3.07 11.19 14.41
CA ALA A 37 -4.44 11.45 13.97
C ALA A 37 -4.63 11.12 12.48
N GLU A 38 -3.68 11.55 11.63
CA GLU A 38 -3.71 11.29 10.19
C GLU A 38 -3.60 9.78 9.91
N ALA A 39 -2.67 9.09 10.55
CA ALA A 39 -2.49 7.65 10.41
C ALA A 39 -3.74 6.85 10.79
N ASN A 40 -4.49 7.31 11.81
CA ASN A 40 -5.75 6.67 12.19
C ASN A 40 -6.80 6.76 11.07
N TRP A 41 -6.97 7.95 10.48
CA TRP A 41 -7.91 8.13 9.37
C TRP A 41 -7.49 7.36 8.12
N LEU A 42 -6.20 7.35 7.80
CA LEU A 42 -5.65 6.55 6.71
C LEU A 42 -5.90 5.06 6.92
N GLY A 43 -5.68 4.55 8.13
CA GLY A 43 -5.95 3.14 8.46
C GLY A 43 -7.42 2.75 8.28
N ILE A 44 -8.36 3.64 8.64
CA ILE A 44 -9.79 3.44 8.39
C ILE A 44 -10.06 3.42 6.88
N GLY A 45 -9.53 4.40 6.14
CA GLY A 45 -9.68 4.48 4.69
C GLY A 45 -9.14 3.25 3.97
N PHE A 46 -7.94 2.79 4.32
CA PHE A 46 -7.35 1.58 3.75
C PHE A 46 -8.13 0.33 4.10
N THR A 47 -8.65 0.21 5.34
CA THR A 47 -9.55 -0.90 5.69
C THR A 47 -10.76 -0.95 4.75
N ASN A 48 -11.35 0.20 4.44
CA ASN A 48 -12.47 0.26 3.51
C ASN A 48 -12.04 -0.18 2.09
N LEU A 49 -10.88 0.25 1.61
CA LEU A 49 -10.36 -0.17 0.29
C LEU A 49 -10.11 -1.68 0.25
N LEU A 50 -9.56 -2.25 1.33
CA LEU A 50 -9.35 -3.69 1.46
C LEU A 50 -10.67 -4.46 1.32
N HIS A 51 -11.71 -4.01 2.02
CA HIS A 51 -13.03 -4.65 1.98
C HIS A 51 -13.75 -4.49 0.62
N LEU A 52 -13.58 -3.34 -0.04
CA LEU A 52 -14.29 -3.03 -1.28
C LEU A 52 -13.64 -3.68 -2.51
N TYR A 53 -12.31 -3.73 -2.55
CA TYR A 53 -11.59 -4.13 -3.75
C TYR A 53 -10.81 -5.44 -3.60
N SER A 54 -10.63 -5.94 -2.38
CA SER A 54 -9.79 -7.12 -2.09
C SER A 54 -8.43 -7.08 -2.81
N PRO A 55 -7.68 -5.96 -2.73
CA PRO A 55 -6.39 -5.87 -3.42
C PRO A 55 -5.32 -6.70 -2.72
N ASP A 56 -4.32 -7.15 -3.48
CA ASP A 56 -3.14 -7.82 -2.93
C ASP A 56 -2.09 -6.83 -2.37
N LEU A 57 -2.20 -5.53 -2.71
CA LEU A 57 -1.24 -4.49 -2.33
C LEU A 57 -1.89 -3.10 -2.32
N ILE A 58 -1.56 -2.28 -1.33
CA ILE A 58 -1.86 -0.84 -1.31
C ILE A 58 -0.55 -0.05 -1.41
N VAL A 59 -0.45 0.83 -2.42
CA VAL A 59 0.70 1.70 -2.61
C VAL A 59 0.33 3.15 -2.26
N MET A 60 1.04 3.73 -1.29
CA MET A 60 0.85 5.11 -0.83
C MET A 60 1.82 6.06 -1.55
N GLY A 61 1.28 6.90 -2.43
CA GLY A 61 2.04 7.89 -3.19
C GLY A 61 2.02 9.31 -2.61
N GLY A 62 2.67 10.22 -3.33
CA GLY A 62 2.64 11.66 -3.05
C GLY A 62 3.35 12.06 -1.76
N GLY A 63 2.93 13.20 -1.18
CA GLY A 63 3.56 13.77 0.02
C GLY A 63 3.51 12.88 1.26
N LEU A 64 2.57 11.93 1.31
CA LEU A 64 2.41 10.96 2.41
C LEU A 64 3.55 9.94 2.46
N ALA A 65 4.09 9.57 1.29
CA ALA A 65 5.21 8.63 1.20
C ALA A 65 6.47 9.13 1.96
N ASN A 66 6.65 10.46 2.06
CA ASN A 66 7.79 11.08 2.75
C ASN A 66 7.80 10.88 4.27
N GLY A 67 6.63 10.63 4.87
CA GLY A 67 6.44 10.38 6.30
C GLY A 67 5.93 8.96 6.59
N PHE A 68 6.06 8.05 5.63
CA PHE A 68 5.50 6.71 5.73
C PHE A 68 5.99 5.96 6.98
N ASP A 69 7.27 6.10 7.33
CA ASP A 69 7.88 5.51 8.52
C ASP A 69 7.16 5.89 9.83
N LEU A 70 6.64 7.12 9.90
CA LEU A 70 5.92 7.62 11.07
C LEU A 70 4.44 7.22 11.06
N LEU A 71 3.85 7.11 9.87
CA LEU A 71 2.42 6.80 9.68
C LEU A 71 2.13 5.29 9.77
N ALA A 72 3.02 4.48 9.20
CA ALA A 72 2.79 3.05 8.99
C ALA A 72 2.46 2.25 10.26
N PRO A 73 3.10 2.48 11.43
CA PRO A 73 2.77 1.72 12.64
C PRO A 73 1.32 1.93 13.09
N SER A 74 0.85 3.18 13.09
CA SER A 74 -0.52 3.52 13.50
C SER A 74 -1.55 3.08 12.47
N ILE A 75 -1.24 3.23 11.17
CA ILE A 75 -2.06 2.66 10.09
C ILE A 75 -2.22 1.15 10.30
N ARG A 76 -1.10 0.45 10.54
CA ARG A 76 -1.08 -0.99 10.73
C ARG A 76 -1.92 -1.43 11.92
N ALA A 77 -1.85 -0.71 13.03
CA ALA A 77 -2.66 -0.97 14.21
C ALA A 77 -4.17 -0.86 13.91
N VAL A 78 -4.58 0.17 13.17
CA VAL A 78 -5.98 0.36 12.79
C VAL A 78 -6.48 -0.72 11.84
N VAL A 79 -5.68 -1.08 10.82
CA VAL A 79 -6.05 -2.16 9.89
C VAL A 79 -6.14 -3.49 10.63
N GLU A 80 -5.22 -3.79 11.56
CA GLU A 80 -5.29 -5.01 12.37
C GLU A 80 -6.56 -5.08 13.23
N GLN A 81 -6.97 -3.93 13.79
CA GLN A 81 -8.17 -3.84 14.63
C GLN A 81 -9.47 -3.98 13.81
N ARG A 82 -9.51 -3.47 12.58
CA ARG A 82 -10.76 -3.25 11.83
C ARG A 82 -10.94 -4.15 10.62
N ALA A 83 -9.86 -4.60 9.99
CA ALA A 83 -9.95 -5.43 8.80
C ALA A 83 -10.38 -6.86 9.15
N MET A 84 -11.06 -7.52 8.21
CA MET A 84 -11.37 -8.94 8.31
C MET A 84 -10.06 -9.72 8.27
N PRO A 85 -9.94 -10.87 8.97
CA PRO A 85 -8.69 -11.62 9.07
C PRO A 85 -7.98 -11.85 7.73
N ALA A 86 -8.73 -12.14 6.66
CA ALA A 86 -8.19 -12.39 5.32
C ALA A 86 -7.42 -11.20 4.71
N TYR A 87 -7.66 -9.97 5.15
CA TYR A 87 -7.05 -8.77 4.59
C TYR A 87 -6.01 -8.13 5.50
N ARG A 88 -5.78 -8.67 6.69
CA ARG A 88 -4.89 -8.05 7.67
C ARG A 88 -3.46 -8.05 7.19
N ASP A 89 -3.01 -9.07 6.48
CA ASP A 89 -1.62 -9.16 6.03
C ASP A 89 -1.36 -8.49 4.67
N VAL A 90 -2.37 -7.86 4.06
CA VAL A 90 -2.19 -7.13 2.80
C VAL A 90 -1.17 -6.01 3.00
N PRO A 91 -0.06 -5.99 2.23
CA PRO A 91 0.98 -4.98 2.39
C PRO A 91 0.47 -3.58 2.04
N ILE A 92 0.93 -2.60 2.83
CA ILE A 92 0.74 -1.18 2.58
C ILE A 92 2.15 -0.60 2.49
N VAL A 93 2.53 -0.04 1.35
CA VAL A 93 3.93 0.34 1.06
C VAL A 93 4.01 1.76 0.47
N PRO A 94 5.12 2.49 0.66
CA PRO A 94 5.30 3.78 0.01
C PRO A 94 5.61 3.59 -1.48
N ALA A 95 5.15 4.51 -2.32
CA ALA A 95 5.48 4.55 -3.73
C ALA A 95 6.98 4.87 -3.92
N GLN A 96 7.63 4.12 -4.80
CA GLN A 96 9.08 4.26 -5.03
C GLN A 96 9.43 5.29 -6.12
N LEU A 97 8.50 5.55 -7.05
CA LEU A 97 8.75 6.40 -8.22
C LEU A 97 8.70 7.90 -7.92
N GLY A 98 8.20 8.30 -6.75
CA GLY A 98 8.10 9.71 -6.34
C GLY A 98 7.51 10.61 -7.43
N ASN A 99 8.18 11.71 -7.71
CA ASN A 99 7.77 12.70 -8.71
C ASN A 99 7.83 12.18 -10.16
N GLN A 100 8.51 11.07 -10.41
CA GLN A 100 8.63 10.49 -11.75
C GLN A 100 7.43 9.60 -12.12
N ALA A 101 6.56 9.26 -11.15
CA ALA A 101 5.41 8.38 -11.38
C ALA A 101 4.52 8.85 -12.54
N GLY A 102 4.27 10.17 -12.64
CA GLY A 102 3.46 10.73 -13.72
C GLY A 102 4.11 10.63 -15.10
N LEU A 103 5.41 10.93 -15.19
CA LEU A 103 6.17 10.85 -16.45
C LEU A 103 6.30 9.39 -16.92
N ILE A 104 6.64 8.49 -15.99
CA ILE A 104 6.74 7.05 -16.28
C ILE A 104 5.37 6.52 -16.70
N GLY A 105 4.30 6.88 -16.00
CA GLY A 105 2.94 6.50 -16.40
C GLY A 105 2.58 6.97 -17.80
N ALA A 106 2.89 8.22 -18.15
CA ALA A 106 2.65 8.76 -19.48
C ALA A 106 3.47 8.03 -20.57
N ALA A 107 4.74 7.74 -20.31
CA ALA A 107 5.57 6.95 -21.23
C ALA A 107 5.03 5.52 -21.38
N SER A 108 4.63 4.88 -20.28
CA SER A 108 4.03 3.54 -20.30
C SER A 108 2.76 3.49 -21.14
N LEU A 109 1.91 4.53 -21.13
CA LEU A 109 0.72 4.56 -21.97
C LEU A 109 1.03 4.55 -23.48
N ILE A 110 2.14 5.16 -23.90
CA ILE A 110 2.57 5.17 -25.31
C ILE A 110 3.27 3.85 -25.68
N LEU A 111 4.07 3.33 -24.75
CA LEU A 111 4.84 2.10 -24.94
C LEU A 111 3.99 0.82 -24.74
N TRP A 112 2.78 0.96 -24.21
CA TRP A 112 1.90 -0.18 -24.00
C TRP A 112 1.31 -0.64 -25.34
N GLU A 113 1.83 -1.75 -25.86
CA GLU A 113 1.34 -2.43 -27.06
C GLU A 113 0.08 -3.29 -26.82
N GLY A 114 -0.59 -3.12 -25.68
CA GLY A 114 -1.82 -3.87 -25.35
C GLY A 114 -3.08 -3.20 -25.90
N GLU A 115 -4.06 -4.02 -26.28
CA GLU A 115 -5.41 -3.57 -26.63
C GLU A 115 -5.98 -2.71 -25.46
N PRO A 116 -6.52 -1.51 -25.74
CA PRO A 116 -7.15 -0.69 -24.71
C PRO A 116 -8.25 -1.45 -23.98
N GLY A 117 -8.07 -1.67 -22.66
CA GLY A 117 -9.01 -2.41 -21.83
C GLY A 117 -8.75 -3.91 -21.70
N ALA A 118 -7.69 -4.44 -22.30
CA ALA A 118 -7.21 -5.78 -21.96
C ALA A 118 -6.72 -5.79 -20.50
N PRO A 119 -7.17 -6.74 -19.66
CA PRO A 119 -6.66 -6.86 -18.30
C PRO A 119 -5.15 -7.06 -18.37
N LEU A 120 -4.41 -6.33 -17.52
CA LEU A 120 -3.00 -6.61 -17.28
C LEU A 120 -2.92 -8.09 -16.91
N ALA A 121 -2.22 -8.89 -17.72
CA ALA A 121 -1.99 -10.28 -17.43
C ALA A 121 -1.20 -10.35 -16.13
N MET A 122 -1.91 -10.48 -15.01
CA MET A 122 -1.36 -10.88 -13.73
C MET A 122 -0.72 -12.22 -14.01
N ALA A 123 0.60 -12.33 -13.87
CA ALA A 123 1.29 -13.61 -13.96
C ALA A 123 0.70 -14.50 -12.86
N GLN A 124 -0.25 -15.36 -13.23
CA GLN A 124 -0.64 -16.48 -12.41
C GLN A 124 0.50 -17.46 -12.56
N ASP A 125 1.31 -17.61 -11.50
CA ASP A 125 2.21 -18.74 -11.39
C ASP A 125 1.37 -20.00 -11.55
N ASP A 126 1.62 -20.73 -12.64
CA ASP A 126 1.00 -22.01 -12.97
C ASP A 126 1.42 -23.08 -11.93
N GLU A 127 0.86 -23.02 -10.73
CA GLU A 127 0.99 -24.05 -9.69
C GLU A 127 -0.05 -25.18 -9.84
N ASN A 128 -0.41 -25.57 -11.07
CA ASN A 128 -1.25 -26.76 -11.25
C ASN A 128 -0.83 -27.64 -12.43
N ASN A 129 0.41 -28.12 -12.38
CA ASN A 129 0.80 -29.36 -13.04
C ASN A 129 0.92 -30.48 -11.99
N ASN A 130 -0.22 -31.05 -11.56
CA ASN A 130 -0.20 -32.40 -11.02
C ASN A 130 -1.51 -33.16 -11.30
N ASP A 131 -1.33 -34.30 -11.95
CA ASP A 131 -2.12 -35.53 -11.79
C ASP A 131 -3.53 -35.63 -12.40
N THR A 132 -3.61 -35.85 -13.72
CA THR A 132 -4.72 -36.63 -14.29
C THR A 132 -4.33 -37.70 -15.33
N THR A 133 -3.07 -37.80 -15.74
CA THR A 133 -2.63 -38.85 -16.68
C THR A 133 -2.37 -40.21 -16.03
N LYS A 134 -2.61 -40.40 -14.72
CA LYS A 134 -2.33 -41.65 -14.00
C LYS A 134 -3.56 -42.50 -13.63
N ARG A 135 -4.67 -42.40 -14.37
CA ARG A 135 -5.87 -43.26 -14.18
C ARG A 135 -6.42 -43.97 -15.43
N ALA A 136 -5.61 -44.14 -16.48
CA ALA A 136 -6.02 -44.89 -17.67
C ALA A 136 -5.23 -46.20 -17.96
N GLY A 137 -4.29 -46.61 -17.10
CA GLY A 137 -3.34 -47.69 -17.44
C GLY A 137 -3.20 -48.85 -16.44
N ALA A 138 -4.17 -49.09 -15.55
CA ALA A 138 -4.04 -50.18 -14.56
C ALA A 138 -5.39 -50.79 -14.16
N ARG A 139 -6.16 -51.29 -15.13
CA ARG A 139 -7.26 -52.25 -14.90
C ARG A 139 -7.38 -53.26 -16.05
N GLU A 140 -6.26 -53.85 -16.45
CA GLU A 140 -6.23 -55.05 -17.30
C GLU A 140 -4.97 -55.86 -16.93
N ALA A 141 -5.06 -56.63 -15.84
CA ALA A 141 -4.26 -57.82 -15.53
C ALA A 141 -4.40 -58.19 -14.04
N SER A 142 -5.53 -58.80 -13.67
CA SER A 142 -5.57 -59.87 -12.65
C SER A 142 -7.01 -60.33 -12.47
N HIS A 143 -7.26 -61.58 -12.82
CA HIS A 143 -8.39 -62.48 -12.49
C HIS A 143 -9.17 -62.97 -13.72
N GLY A 144 -9.00 -64.27 -14.01
CA GLY A 144 -9.93 -65.09 -14.79
C GLY A 144 -9.37 -65.56 -16.12
#